data_AF-X0TA41-F1
#
_entry.id   AF-X0TA41-F1
#
_cell.length_a   1.000
_cell.length_b   1.000
_cell.length_c   1.000
_cell.angle_alpha   90.00
_cell.angle_beta   90.00
_cell.angle_gamma   90.00
#
_symmetry.space_group_name_H-M   'P 1'
#
loop_
_entity.id
_entity.type
_entity.pdbx_description
1 polymer ?
#
loop_
_entity_poly.entity_id
_entity_poly.type
_entity_poly.pdbx_seq_one_letter_code
_entity_poly.pdbx_strand_id
1 'polypeptide(L)'
;HGIDMSKGLNQQKLAVQSGIWPLYRYNPANIAEGKNPLKLDSKAPSIPVSEYAYNETRYRMLLQSDEIRAKALMKLAQKDVVSRWQLYEQMAAMHYGTNGND
;
A
#
# COMPACT_ATOMS: atom_id res chain seq x y z
N HIS A 1 7.34 -16.00 2.30
CA HIS A 1 8.09 -14.76 2.62
C HIS A 1 9.56 -15.05 2.94
N GLY A 2 9.85 -15.96 3.87
CA GLY A 2 11.23 -16.21 4.31
C GLY A 2 11.66 -15.11 5.29
N ILE A 3 10.94 -15.02 6.40
CA ILE A 3 11.12 -14.04 7.47
C ILE A 3 11.37 -14.78 8.78
N ASP A 4 11.97 -14.10 9.75
CA ASP A 4 11.97 -14.55 11.14
C ASP A 4 10.54 -14.49 11.69
N MET A 5 9.94 -15.66 11.93
CA MET A 5 8.53 -15.76 12.32
C MET A 5 8.26 -15.15 13.71
N SER A 6 9.27 -15.06 14.58
CA SER A 6 9.13 -14.37 15.87
C SER A 6 8.86 -12.86 15.69
N LYS A 7 9.23 -12.30 14.54
CA LYS A 7 9.04 -10.89 14.17
C LYS A 7 7.87 -10.67 13.20
N GLY A 8 6.97 -11.65 13.05
CA GLY A 8 5.87 -11.60 12.09
C GLY A 8 4.99 -10.34 12.19
N LEU A 9 4.62 -9.92 13.40
CA LEU A 9 3.82 -8.69 13.61
C LEU A 9 4.59 -7.42 13.19
N ASN A 10 5.90 -7.37 13.43
CA ASN A 10 6.73 -6.26 12.99
C ASN A 10 6.79 -6.21 11.46
N GLN A 11 6.92 -7.37 10.79
CA GLN A 11 6.93 -7.41 9.33
C GLN A 11 5.59 -7.00 8.72
N GLN A 12 4.46 -7.38 9.33
CA GLN A 12 3.14 -6.90 8.92
C GLN A 12 3.01 -5.39 9.07
N LYS A 13 3.50 -4.82 10.17
CA LYS A 13 3.56 -3.37 10.37
C LYS A 13 4.39 -2.67 9.28
N LEU A 14 5.55 -3.22 8.92
CA LEU A 14 6.39 -2.71 7.83
C LEU A 14 5.70 -2.82 6.46
N ALA A 15 4.92 -3.88 6.22
CA ALA A 15 4.15 -4.03 4.98
C ALA A 15 3.12 -2.90 4.80
N VAL A 16 2.46 -2.49 5.88
CA VAL A 16 1.52 -1.35 5.88
C VAL A 16 2.28 -0.03 5.79
N GLN A 17 3.32 0.18 6.62
CA GLN A 17 4.10 1.42 6.64
C GLN A 17 4.81 1.70 5.31
N SER A 18 5.24 0.67 4.59
CA SER A 18 5.86 0.83 3.27
C SER A 18 4.87 1.10 2.15
N GLY A 19 3.56 0.93 2.38
CA GLY A 19 2.52 1.03 1.36
C GLY A 19 2.40 -0.19 0.43
N ILE A 20 3.20 -1.25 0.66
CA ILE A 20 3.05 -2.52 -0.06
C ILE A 20 1.67 -3.13 0.19
N TRP A 21 1.14 -2.95 1.40
CA TRP A 21 -0.16 -3.45 1.80
C TRP A 21 -1.04 -2.33 2.38
N PRO A 22 -1.66 -1.48 1.54
CA PRO A 22 -2.59 -0.46 2.01
C PRO A 22 -3.83 -1.12 2.62
N LEU A 23 -4.36 -0.53 3.69
CA LEU A 23 -5.57 -0.99 4.35
C LEU A 23 -6.73 -0.04 4.03
N TYR A 24 -7.81 -0.59 3.50
CA TYR A 24 -9.02 0.15 3.20
C TYR A 24 -10.24 -0.76 3.34
N ARG A 25 -11.42 -0.16 3.44
CA ARG A 25 -12.71 -0.85 3.41
C ARG A 25 -13.62 -0.19 2.40
N TYR A 26 -14.44 -1.00 1.76
CA TYR A 26 -15.51 -0.53 0.87
C TYR A 26 -16.86 -0.94 1.46
N ASN A 27 -17.72 0.03 1.76
CA ASN A 27 -19.08 -0.20 2.24
C ASN A 27 -20.10 0.34 1.22
N PRO A 28 -20.74 -0.51 0.41
CA PRO A 28 -21.72 -0.07 -0.59
C PRO A 28 -22.92 0.65 0.01
N ALA A 29 -23.31 0.34 1.26
CA ALA A 29 -24.44 0.98 1.93
C ALA A 29 -24.25 2.50 2.07
N ASN A 30 -23.00 2.99 2.16
CA ASN A 30 -22.71 4.42 2.23
C ASN A 30 -23.20 5.20 1.01
N ILE A 31 -23.32 4.55 -0.16
CA ILE A 31 -23.76 5.19 -1.41
C ILE A 31 -25.19 5.70 -1.26
N ALA A 32 -26.07 4.90 -0.66
CA ALA A 32 -27.47 5.30 -0.41
C ALA A 32 -27.58 6.48 0.58
N GLU A 33 -26.56 6.70 1.41
CA GLU A 33 -26.46 7.82 2.35
C GLU A 33 -25.71 9.03 1.76
N GLY A 34 -25.32 9.00 0.47
CA GLY A 34 -24.51 10.05 -0.16
C GLY A 34 -23.07 10.16 0.37
N LYS A 35 -22.60 9.14 1.10
CA LYS A 35 -21.25 9.07 1.69
C LYS A 35 -20.31 8.29 0.77
N ASN A 36 -19.02 8.60 0.83
CA ASN A 36 -18.03 7.83 0.09
C ASN A 36 -18.00 6.38 0.59
N PRO A 37 -18.16 5.36 -0.29
CA PRO A 37 -18.11 3.97 0.11
C PRO A 37 -16.69 3.49 0.44
N LEU A 38 -15.65 4.12 -0.11
CA LEU A 38 -14.27 3.76 0.16
C LEU A 38 -13.73 4.56 1.35
N LYS A 39 -13.24 3.84 2.36
CA LYS A 39 -12.49 4.41 3.48
C LYS A 39 -11.07 3.86 3.48
N LEU A 40 -10.09 4.73 3.37
CA LEU A 40 -8.68 4.39 3.54
C LEU A 40 -8.34 4.40 5.05
N ASP A 41 -7.97 3.24 5.59
CA ASP A 41 -7.69 3.07 7.03
C ASP A 41 -6.18 3.16 7.34
N SER A 42 -5.31 2.84 6.38
CA SER A 42 -3.86 3.04 6.51
C SER A 42 -3.44 4.48 6.22
N LYS A 43 -2.43 4.99 6.95
CA LYS A 43 -1.78 6.27 6.65
C LYS A 43 -0.97 6.20 5.34
N ALA A 44 -0.50 7.36 4.87
CA ALA A 44 0.48 7.45 3.79
C ALA A 44 1.72 6.58 4.06
N PRO A 45 2.35 6.01 3.02
CA PRO A 45 3.61 5.28 3.16
C PRO A 45 4.65 6.16 3.86
N SER A 46 5.27 5.63 4.92
CA SER A 46 6.22 6.37 5.76
C SER A 46 7.62 5.77 5.77
N ILE A 47 7.83 4.63 5.09
CA ILE A 47 9.15 4.02 4.88
C ILE A 47 9.29 3.60 3.40
N PRO A 48 10.53 3.53 2.87
CA PRO A 48 10.79 2.93 1.56
C PRO A 48 10.34 1.47 1.47
N VAL A 49 9.92 1.04 0.27
CA VAL A 49 9.57 -0.37 -0.02
C VAL A 49 10.74 -1.31 0.27
N SER A 50 11.98 -0.86 0.03
CA SER A 50 13.18 -1.64 0.31
C SER A 50 13.35 -1.98 1.79
N GLU A 51 12.94 -1.09 2.70
CA GLU A 51 13.03 -1.33 4.15
C GLU A 51 12.06 -2.43 4.60
N TYR A 52 10.93 -2.61 3.93
CA TYR A 52 10.07 -3.78 4.13
C TYR A 52 10.64 -5.03 3.43
N ALA A 53 10.95 -4.89 2.15
CA ALA A 53 11.21 -6.01 1.25
C ALA A 53 12.49 -6.78 1.62
N TYR A 54 13.57 -6.09 2.00
CA TYR A 54 14.84 -6.76 2.30
C TYR A 54 14.86 -7.52 3.63
N ASN A 55 13.78 -7.48 4.42
CA ASN A 55 13.58 -8.42 5.53
C ASN A 55 13.13 -9.82 5.06
N GLU A 56 12.73 -9.99 3.79
CA GLU A 56 12.21 -11.26 3.30
C GLU A 56 13.18 -11.92 2.29
N THR A 57 13.43 -13.21 2.47
CA THR A 57 14.32 -13.99 1.58
C THR A 57 13.86 -13.93 0.12
N ARG A 58 12.55 -13.90 -0.14
CA ARG A 58 12.01 -13.85 -1.51
C ARG A 58 12.48 -12.64 -2.34
N TYR A 59 12.86 -11.53 -1.69
CA TYR A 59 13.44 -10.36 -2.38
C TYR A 59 14.98 -10.41 -2.38
N ARG A 60 15.58 -10.87 -1.26
CA ARG A 60 17.04 -10.97 -1.13
C ARG A 60 17.67 -11.96 -2.11
N MET A 61 16.98 -13.05 -2.45
CA MET A 61 17.48 -14.01 -3.44
C MET A 61 17.78 -13.34 -4.78
N LEU A 62 16.89 -12.45 -5.25
CA LEU A 62 17.12 -11.71 -6.50
C LEU A 62 18.26 -10.70 -6.37
N LEU A 63 18.34 -10.00 -5.24
CA LEU A 63 19.44 -9.07 -4.96
C LEU A 63 20.80 -9.77 -5.01
N GLN A 64 20.88 -11.00 -4.51
CA GLN A 64 22.10 -11.80 -4.52
C GLN A 64 22.45 -12.31 -5.92
N SER A 65 21.46 -12.74 -6.71
CA SER A 65 21.71 -13.31 -8.04
C SER A 65 21.90 -12.25 -9.14
N ASP A 66 21.26 -11.09 -9.00
CA ASP A 66 21.25 -10.02 -10.01
C ASP A 66 20.92 -8.66 -9.34
N GLU A 67 21.95 -8.00 -8.84
CA GLU A 67 21.83 -6.74 -8.11
C GLU A 67 21.27 -5.59 -8.97
N ILE A 68 21.69 -5.53 -10.25
CA ILE A 68 21.26 -4.46 -11.17
C ILE A 68 19.75 -4.56 -11.39
N ARG A 69 19.26 -5.76 -11.69
CA ARG A 69 17.82 -6.00 -11.88
C ARG A 69 17.04 -5.80 -10.59
N ALA A 70 17.56 -6.24 -9.44
CA ALA A 70 16.92 -6.04 -8.14
C ALA A 70 16.71 -4.55 -7.85
N LYS A 71 17.75 -3.72 -8.05
CA LYS A 71 17.67 -2.25 -7.89
C LYS A 71 16.65 -1.62 -8.85
N ALA A 72 16.61 -2.06 -10.11
CA ALA A 72 15.64 -1.57 -11.08
C ALA A 72 14.19 -1.89 -10.68
N LEU A 73 13.92 -3.14 -10.30
CA LEU A 73 12.59 -3.57 -9.85
C LEU A 73 12.17 -2.92 -8.54
N MET A 74 13.10 -2.67 -7.61
CA MET A 74 12.78 -1.98 -6.36
C MET A 74 12.33 -0.53 -6.59
N LYS A 75 12.95 0.17 -7.56
CA LYS A 75 12.50 1.51 -7.98
C LYS A 75 11.10 1.47 -8.59
N LEU A 76 10.80 0.47 -9.41
CA LEU A 76 9.46 0.27 -9.98
C LEU A 76 8.43 -0.01 -8.88
N ALA A 77 8.73 -0.94 -7.97
CA ALA A 77 7.85 -1.25 -6.84
C ALA A 77 7.57 -0.02 -5.96
N GLN A 78 8.57 0.81 -5.72
CA GLN A 78 8.38 2.07 -4.98
C GLN A 78 7.44 3.02 -5.72
N LYS A 79 7.60 3.17 -7.05
CA LYS A 79 6.70 4.00 -7.87
C LYS A 79 5.28 3.46 -7.84
N ASP A 80 5.10 2.16 -8.01
CA ASP A 80 3.78 1.51 -8.03
C ASP A 80 3.04 1.70 -6.71
N VAL A 81 3.74 1.58 -5.58
CA VAL A 81 3.16 1.83 -4.26
C VAL A 81 2.69 3.27 -4.11
N VAL A 82 3.51 4.24 -4.53
CA VAL A 82 3.15 5.66 -4.47
C VAL A 82 1.93 5.94 -5.35
N SER A 83 1.92 5.47 -6.59
CA SER A 83 0.81 5.67 -7.52
C SER A 83 -0.47 5.00 -7.03
N ARG A 84 -0.40 3.78 -6.52
CA ARG A 84 -1.57 3.07 -5.96
C ARG A 84 -2.12 3.76 -4.72
N TRP A 85 -1.26 4.24 -3.85
CA TRP A 85 -1.70 4.97 -2.67
C TRP A 85 -2.39 6.28 -3.06
N GLN A 86 -1.82 7.06 -3.98
CA GLN A 86 -2.43 8.30 -4.48
C GLN A 86 -3.81 8.06 -5.10
N LEU A 87 -3.95 6.96 -5.87
CA LEU A 87 -5.25 6.57 -6.40
C LEU A 87 -6.28 6.33 -5.30
N TYR A 88 -5.93 5.55 -4.26
CA TYR A 88 -6.87 5.27 -3.17
C TYR A 88 -7.14 6.50 -2.30
N GLU A 89 -6.16 7.37 -2.10
CA GLU A 89 -6.36 8.66 -1.43
C GLU A 89 -7.38 9.51 -2.19
N GLN A 90 -7.19 9.67 -3.51
CA GLN A 90 -8.12 10.40 -4.37
C GLN A 90 -9.51 9.79 -4.31
N MET A 91 -9.61 8.45 -4.44
CA MET A 91 -10.89 7.75 -4.37
C MET A 91 -11.59 7.95 -3.02
N ALA A 92 -10.85 7.96 -1.91
CA ALA A 92 -11.39 8.19 -0.57
C ALA A 92 -11.81 9.66 -0.34
N ALA A 93 -11.18 10.59 -1.07
CA ALA A 93 -11.47 12.02 -1.00
C ALA A 93 -12.62 12.46 -1.93
N MET A 94 -13.05 11.62 -2.89
CA MET A 94 -14.16 11.95 -3.79
C MET A 94 -15.46 12.22 -3.02
N HIS A 95 -16.18 13.28 -3.41
CA HIS A 95 -17.52 13.55 -2.92
C HIS A 95 -18.55 12.71 -3.69
N TYR A 96 -19.41 11.97 -2.95
CA TYR A 96 -20.45 11.10 -3.51
C TYR A 96 -21.87 11.68 -3.41
N GLY A 97 -22.06 12.76 -2.66
CA GLY A 97 -23.35 13.47 -2.59
C GLY A 97 -23.56 14.35 -3.81
N THR A 98 -24.79 14.39 -4.32
CA THR A 98 -25.21 15.35 -5.35
C THR A 98 -25.08 16.77 -4.80
N ASN A 99 -24.40 17.66 -5.54
CA ASN A 99 -24.58 19.09 -5.36
C ASN A 99 -26.08 19.37 -5.52
N GLY A 100 -26.76 19.70 -4.42
CA GLY A 100 -28.15 20.11 -4.45
C GLY A 100 -28.29 21.40 -5.26
N ASN A 101 -28.66 21.25 -6.52
CA ASN A 101 -29.27 22.25 -7.38
C ASN A 101 -29.95 21.47 -8.51
N ASP A 102 -31.18 21.02 -8.25
CA ASP A 102 -32.28 20.86 -9.21
C ASP A 102 -33.59 20.80 -8.40
#